data_AF-A0A6J4MIJ0-F1
#
_entry.id   AF-A0A6J4MIJ0-F1
#
_cell.length_a   1.000
_cell.length_b   1.000
_cell.length_c   1.000
_cell.angle_alpha   90.00
_cell.angle_beta   90.00
_cell.angle_gamma   90.00
#
_symmetry.space_group_name_H-M   'P 1'
#
loop_
_entity.id
_entity.type
_entity.pdbx_description
1 polymer ?
#
loop_
_entity_poly.entity_id
_entity_poly.type
_entity_poly.pdbx_seq_one_letter_code
_entity_poly.pdbx_strand_id
1 'polypeptide(L)'
;MTRGAARTRRAATLAACGALLGAAGCDLGAKETVQVGYRGLGQEQVYDKSQLAASLVSQAPPASLPPAGRAPNIANPWKNVQVLNDISVTEFNRTMLAMTQWVSPGKNQGCAYCHNVANFASDSLYPKVVARRMLQMTRYVNNQYASHVQKTGVTCYTCHRGYPVPPAGVWYFTDENQYLRHYLDRNDARVQSTTVGPTPVNRSSIKQTEYTYALMITQSRALGVNCTYCHNSRSWSTWQNAPPTRAIAHYGTRMTRDLNTNYLNPLKPVYPDYRLGALGDPPKLQCITCHQGVYKPLYGAQMAREYPALWGRTQWDVRLPTDTSNAGYFDHRDVDSIPTDVHSPRLGPQVVTPERAPVAGISPPAPVDSPSTAGVPGQKAETPGVSRAGETPVTRQQGGVDTGRTPGSTPANVPEVADSVRRGQLRGPSNVPAVPSTTPNTAPNGAPRLPPR
;
A
#
# COMPACT_ATOMS: atom_id res chain seq x y z
N MET A 1 52.51 4.64 -37.93
CA MET A 1 51.25 3.84 -37.83
C MET A 1 50.64 3.79 -36.42
N THR A 2 51.42 3.67 -35.33
CA THR A 2 50.95 3.44 -33.94
C THR A 2 49.82 4.36 -33.42
N ARG A 3 49.84 5.68 -33.71
CA ARG A 3 48.82 6.63 -33.20
C ARG A 3 47.39 6.35 -33.70
N GLY A 4 47.21 5.69 -34.84
CA GLY A 4 45.88 5.34 -35.38
C GLY A 4 45.18 4.28 -34.53
N ALA A 5 45.88 3.17 -34.26
CA ALA A 5 45.35 2.05 -33.47
C ALA A 5 44.95 2.45 -32.04
N ALA A 6 45.62 3.45 -31.45
CA ALA A 6 45.26 3.98 -30.14
C ALA A 6 43.93 4.76 -30.16
N ARG A 7 43.62 5.48 -31.25
CA ARG A 7 42.33 6.19 -31.41
C ARG A 7 41.19 5.22 -31.70
N THR A 8 41.37 4.24 -32.59
CA THR A 8 40.31 3.27 -32.91
C THR A 8 39.96 2.38 -31.72
N ARG A 9 40.94 1.92 -30.94
CA ARG A 9 40.68 1.18 -29.69
C ARG A 9 39.89 2.00 -28.68
N ARG A 10 40.24 3.28 -28.44
CA ARG A 10 39.48 4.16 -27.53
C ARG A 10 38.04 4.41 -28.02
N ALA A 11 37.84 4.60 -29.32
CA ALA A 11 36.50 4.73 -29.90
C ALA A 11 35.65 3.46 -29.71
N ALA A 12 36.24 2.28 -29.96
CA ALA A 12 35.57 1.00 -29.75
C ALA A 12 35.20 0.75 -28.27
N THR A 13 36.10 1.07 -27.31
CA THR A 13 35.78 0.97 -25.88
C THR A 13 34.66 1.92 -25.48
N LEU A 14 34.67 3.18 -25.95
CA LEU A 14 33.60 4.13 -25.66
C LEU A 14 32.25 3.70 -26.26
N ALA A 15 32.24 3.16 -27.48
CA ALA A 15 31.04 2.60 -28.10
C ALA A 15 30.50 1.39 -27.34
N ALA A 16 31.38 0.47 -26.90
CA ALA A 16 30.99 -0.69 -26.09
C ALA A 16 30.42 -0.27 -24.72
N CYS A 17 31.05 0.69 -24.03
CA CYS A 17 30.51 1.24 -22.79
C CYS A 17 29.17 1.95 -23.02
N GLY A 18 29.01 2.71 -24.11
CA GLY A 18 27.74 3.34 -24.48
C GLY A 18 26.62 2.34 -24.75
N ALA A 19 26.92 1.24 -25.46
CA ALA A 19 25.97 0.16 -25.71
C ALA A 19 25.57 -0.58 -24.42
N LEU A 20 26.53 -0.85 -23.52
CA LEU A 20 26.26 -1.45 -22.21
C LEU A 20 25.42 -0.52 -21.31
N LEU A 21 25.69 0.78 -21.31
CA LEU A 21 24.89 1.79 -20.60
C LEU A 21 23.46 1.89 -21.17
N GLY A 22 23.30 1.81 -22.49
CA GLY A 22 21.98 1.78 -23.15
C GLY A 22 21.19 0.49 -22.86
N ALA A 23 21.85 -0.66 -22.82
CA ALA A 23 21.22 -1.94 -22.50
C ALA A 23 20.81 -2.07 -21.03
N ALA A 24 21.58 -1.50 -20.10
CA ALA A 24 21.34 -1.60 -18.66
C ALA A 24 20.03 -0.95 -18.17
N GLY A 25 19.36 -0.14 -18.99
CA GLY A 25 18.04 0.45 -18.69
C GLY A 25 16.84 -0.32 -19.25
N CYS A 26 17.05 -1.43 -19.97
CA CYS A 26 16.01 -2.11 -20.74
C CYS A 26 15.72 -3.52 -20.21
N ASP A 27 14.56 -3.69 -19.55
CA ASP A 27 14.02 -5.02 -19.23
C ASP A 27 13.53 -5.73 -20.52
N LEU A 28 14.43 -6.36 -21.25
CA LEU A 28 14.13 -7.09 -22.50
C LEU A 28 13.43 -8.45 -22.29
N GLY A 29 13.20 -8.87 -21.04
CA GLY A 29 12.57 -10.15 -20.70
C GLY A 29 11.09 -10.25 -21.10
N ALA A 30 10.55 -11.48 -21.08
CA ALA A 30 9.14 -11.72 -21.37
C ALA A 30 8.23 -11.03 -20.34
N LYS A 31 7.19 -10.33 -20.81
CA LYS A 31 6.24 -9.60 -19.98
C LYS A 31 4.92 -10.36 -19.80
N GLU A 32 4.26 -10.13 -18.68
CA GLU A 32 2.87 -10.52 -18.40
C GLU A 32 2.04 -9.25 -18.19
N THR A 33 0.90 -9.12 -18.87
CA THR A 33 0.02 -7.95 -18.76
C THR A 33 -1.32 -8.36 -18.17
N VAL A 34 -1.70 -7.72 -17.06
CA VAL A 34 -2.97 -7.97 -16.34
C VAL A 34 -3.87 -6.75 -16.50
N GLN A 35 -4.93 -6.86 -17.30
CA GLN A 35 -5.92 -5.80 -17.46
C GLN A 35 -6.72 -5.60 -16.16
N VAL A 36 -6.84 -4.35 -15.70
CA VAL A 36 -7.51 -3.96 -14.44
C VAL A 36 -8.81 -3.18 -14.69
N GLY A 37 -8.87 -2.37 -15.76
CA GLY A 37 -10.04 -1.56 -16.12
C GLY A 37 -10.73 -2.01 -17.40
N TYR A 38 -11.67 -1.20 -17.89
CA TYR A 38 -12.36 -1.48 -19.17
C TYR A 38 -11.41 -1.38 -20.36
N ARG A 39 -11.68 -2.16 -21.41
CA ARG A 39 -10.86 -2.25 -22.63
C ARG A 39 -10.63 -0.87 -23.25
N GLY A 40 -9.40 -0.60 -23.69
CA GLY A 40 -9.01 0.67 -24.30
C GLY A 40 -8.74 1.83 -23.33
N LEU A 41 -8.87 1.65 -22.01
CA LEU A 41 -8.57 2.70 -21.02
C LEU A 41 -7.10 2.73 -20.54
N GLY A 42 -6.24 1.83 -21.02
CA GLY A 42 -4.84 1.72 -20.57
C GLY A 42 -4.68 1.35 -19.08
N GLN A 43 -5.74 0.84 -18.44
CA GLN A 43 -5.72 0.42 -17.04
C GLN A 43 -5.27 -1.04 -16.94
N GLU A 44 -3.96 -1.25 -16.89
CA GLU A 44 -3.30 -2.56 -16.84
C GLU A 44 -2.06 -2.52 -15.96
N GLN A 45 -1.68 -3.68 -15.41
CA GLN A 45 -0.37 -3.91 -14.79
C GLN A 45 0.52 -4.68 -15.76
N VAL A 46 1.82 -4.35 -15.81
CA VAL A 46 2.80 -5.05 -16.63
C VAL A 46 3.93 -5.52 -15.74
N TYR A 47 4.24 -6.82 -15.77
CA TYR A 47 5.27 -7.46 -14.95
C TYR A 47 6.29 -8.16 -15.83
N ASP A 48 7.57 -8.16 -15.43
CA ASP A 48 8.56 -9.06 -16.02
C ASP A 48 8.48 -10.45 -15.38
N LYS A 49 8.41 -11.50 -16.21
CA LYS A 49 8.24 -12.88 -15.73
C LYS A 49 9.43 -13.39 -14.92
N SER A 50 10.65 -12.94 -15.21
CA SER A 50 11.85 -13.32 -14.47
C SER A 50 11.94 -12.60 -13.12
N GLN A 51 11.62 -11.29 -13.08
CA GLN A 51 11.53 -10.53 -11.84
C GLN A 51 10.41 -11.04 -10.93
N LEU A 52 9.25 -11.42 -11.50
CA LEU A 52 8.13 -12.00 -10.77
C LEU A 52 8.50 -13.37 -10.17
N ALA A 53 9.20 -14.23 -10.91
CA ALA A 53 9.67 -15.52 -10.40
C ALA A 53 10.71 -15.34 -9.27
N ALA A 54 11.67 -14.42 -9.41
CA ALA A 54 12.62 -14.11 -8.36
C ALA A 54 11.94 -13.51 -7.11
N SER A 55 10.93 -12.66 -7.31
CA SER A 55 10.13 -12.08 -6.23
C SER A 55 9.38 -13.16 -5.44
N LEU A 56 8.72 -14.11 -6.12
CA LEU A 56 8.06 -15.26 -5.48
C LEU A 56 9.00 -16.06 -4.56
N VAL A 57 10.25 -16.29 -4.96
CA VAL A 57 11.27 -16.93 -4.12
C VAL A 57 11.64 -16.07 -2.91
N SER A 58 11.87 -14.76 -3.09
CA SER A 58 12.22 -13.85 -1.99
C SER A 58 11.08 -13.57 -1.00
N GLN A 59 9.82 -13.81 -1.41
CA GLN A 59 8.60 -13.60 -0.61
C GLN A 59 8.03 -14.91 -0.07
N ALA A 60 8.77 -16.02 -0.13
CA ALA A 60 8.35 -17.29 0.43
C ALA A 60 8.15 -17.21 1.96
N PRO A 61 7.02 -17.68 2.51
CA PRO A 61 6.84 -17.79 3.96
C PRO A 61 7.70 -18.92 4.53
N PRO A 62 8.19 -18.82 5.78
CA PRO A 62 8.78 -19.96 6.48
C PRO A 62 7.71 -21.02 6.76
N ALA A 63 8.11 -22.30 6.76
CA ALA A 63 7.23 -23.39 7.13
C ALA A 63 6.71 -23.21 8.57
N SER A 64 5.41 -23.44 8.76
CA SER A 64 4.78 -23.34 10.08
C SER A 64 5.17 -24.48 11.00
N LEU A 65 5.24 -24.19 12.30
CA LEU A 65 5.45 -25.20 13.33
C LEU A 65 4.22 -26.11 13.44
N PRO A 66 4.39 -27.43 13.64
CA PRO A 66 3.30 -28.37 13.84
C PRO A 66 2.27 -27.85 14.85
N PRO A 67 0.95 -27.93 14.58
CA PRO A 67 -0.07 -27.40 15.47
C PRO A 67 0.05 -27.93 16.90
N ALA A 68 -0.15 -27.05 17.89
CA ALA A 68 -0.33 -27.51 19.26
C ALA A 68 -1.60 -28.37 19.33
N GLY A 69 -1.44 -29.64 19.70
CA GLY A 69 -2.57 -30.57 19.88
C GLY A 69 -3.56 -30.07 20.93
N ARG A 70 -4.80 -30.60 20.89
CA ARG A 70 -5.93 -30.20 21.75
C ARG A 70 -5.65 -30.49 23.23
N ALA A 71 -4.93 -29.59 23.88
CA ALA A 71 -4.67 -29.62 25.31
C ALA A 71 -5.91 -29.15 26.09
N PRO A 72 -6.08 -29.58 27.36
CA PRO A 72 -7.08 -28.99 28.25
C PRO A 72 -6.81 -27.50 28.45
N ASN A 73 -7.86 -26.70 28.62
CA ASN A 73 -7.75 -25.27 28.92
C ASN A 73 -7.42 -25.07 30.42
N ILE A 74 -6.19 -25.39 30.79
CA ILE A 74 -5.66 -25.20 32.15
C ILE A 74 -5.33 -23.71 32.34
N ALA A 75 -5.71 -23.15 33.50
CA ALA A 75 -5.35 -21.79 33.88
C ALA A 75 -3.84 -21.56 33.75
N ASN A 76 -3.44 -20.42 33.18
CA ASN A 76 -2.06 -20.16 32.80
C ASN A 76 -1.11 -20.20 34.03
N PRO A 77 -0.11 -21.11 34.08
CA PRO A 77 0.75 -21.28 35.25
C PRO A 77 1.86 -20.21 35.35
N TRP A 78 1.93 -19.26 34.42
CA TRP A 78 3.06 -18.32 34.29
C TRP A 78 2.76 -16.93 34.90
N LYS A 79 3.65 -16.49 35.79
CA LYS A 79 3.46 -15.34 36.71
C LYS A 79 3.19 -13.96 36.08
N ASN A 80 3.46 -13.72 34.80
CA ASN A 80 3.39 -12.38 34.18
C ASN A 80 2.89 -12.39 32.71
N VAL A 81 1.93 -13.26 32.41
CA VAL A 81 1.32 -13.34 31.07
C VAL A 81 0.05 -12.48 31.02
N GLN A 82 0.16 -11.30 30.41
CA GLN A 82 -0.91 -10.29 30.37
C GLN A 82 -1.73 -10.32 29.07
N VAL A 83 -1.24 -10.97 28.00
CA VAL A 83 -1.87 -10.98 26.66
C VAL A 83 -2.24 -12.40 26.22
N LEU A 84 -1.29 -13.35 26.29
CA LEU A 84 -1.50 -14.75 25.91
C LEU A 84 -2.05 -15.60 27.07
N ASN A 85 -3.08 -15.09 27.75
CA ASN A 85 -3.75 -15.74 28.88
C ASN A 85 -5.05 -16.48 28.47
N ASP A 86 -5.37 -16.47 27.17
CA ASP A 86 -6.53 -17.07 26.54
C ASP A 86 -6.18 -18.28 25.63
N ILE A 87 -4.99 -18.88 25.82
CA ILE A 87 -4.48 -20.04 25.06
C ILE A 87 -3.88 -21.10 26.00
N SER A 88 -3.80 -22.35 25.51
CA SER A 88 -3.17 -23.45 26.25
C SER A 88 -1.65 -23.26 26.41
N VAL A 89 -1.06 -23.95 27.39
CA VAL A 89 0.40 -23.98 27.59
C VAL A 89 1.13 -24.53 26.35
N THR A 90 0.52 -25.46 25.62
CA THR A 90 1.10 -26.02 24.38
C THR A 90 1.14 -25.00 23.25
N GLU A 91 0.07 -24.24 23.01
CA GLU A 91 0.04 -23.18 21.99
C GLU A 91 0.87 -21.96 22.42
N PHE A 92 0.95 -21.66 23.72
CA PHE A 92 1.86 -20.65 24.26
C PHE A 92 3.33 -20.97 23.92
N ASN A 93 3.77 -22.19 24.19
CA ASN A 93 5.14 -22.63 23.89
C ASN A 93 5.42 -22.60 22.37
N ARG A 94 4.47 -23.09 21.55
CA ARG A 94 4.54 -23.02 20.09
C ARG A 94 4.61 -21.58 19.57
N THR A 95 3.84 -20.66 20.15
CA THR A 95 3.85 -19.24 19.81
C THR A 95 5.21 -18.60 20.11
N MET A 96 5.82 -18.91 21.25
CA MET A 96 7.15 -18.40 21.61
C MET A 96 8.24 -18.89 20.65
N LEU A 97 8.18 -20.14 20.21
CA LEU A 97 9.08 -20.69 19.18
C LEU A 97 8.89 -19.98 17.84
N ALA A 98 7.66 -19.80 17.38
CA ALA A 98 7.35 -19.10 16.13
C ALA A 98 7.78 -17.63 16.16
N MET A 99 7.48 -16.90 17.25
CA MET A 99 7.96 -15.53 17.47
C MET A 99 9.49 -15.45 17.40
N THR A 100 10.19 -16.42 18.00
CA THR A 100 11.66 -16.49 17.95
C THR A 100 12.16 -16.67 16.52
N GLN A 101 11.58 -17.59 15.76
CA GLN A 101 11.93 -17.80 14.34
C GLN A 101 11.62 -16.58 13.47
N TRP A 102 10.55 -15.84 13.77
CA TRP A 102 10.09 -14.72 12.96
C TRP A 102 10.78 -13.38 13.23
N VAL A 103 11.32 -13.20 14.44
CA VAL A 103 11.87 -11.92 14.92
C VAL A 103 13.36 -12.01 15.24
N SER A 104 13.83 -13.07 15.91
CA SER A 104 15.22 -13.18 16.40
C SER A 104 15.84 -14.58 16.22
N PRO A 105 15.81 -15.17 15.01
CA PRO A 105 16.43 -16.46 14.70
C PRO A 105 17.98 -16.40 14.65
N GLY A 106 18.58 -15.21 14.79
CA GLY A 106 20.02 -15.02 14.70
C GLY A 106 20.79 -15.83 15.75
N LYS A 107 21.99 -16.30 15.38
CA LYS A 107 22.92 -16.94 16.32
C LYS A 107 23.14 -16.01 17.52
N ASN A 108 23.10 -16.57 18.73
CA ASN A 108 23.21 -15.87 20.00
C ASN A 108 22.05 -14.88 20.33
N GLN A 109 20.95 -14.88 19.57
CA GLN A 109 19.73 -14.14 19.91
C GLN A 109 18.69 -15.06 20.54
N GLY A 110 17.91 -15.79 19.72
CA GLY A 110 16.93 -16.77 20.18
C GLY A 110 15.95 -16.20 21.22
N CYS A 111 15.61 -17.02 22.23
CA CYS A 111 14.77 -16.62 23.36
C CYS A 111 15.38 -15.49 24.20
N ALA A 112 16.71 -15.43 24.28
CA ALA A 112 17.44 -14.47 25.12
C ALA A 112 17.35 -13.02 24.61
N TYR A 113 16.96 -12.81 23.35
CA TYR A 113 16.71 -11.47 22.81
C TYR A 113 15.54 -10.76 23.54
N CYS A 114 14.51 -11.53 23.94
CA CYS A 114 13.35 -11.00 24.66
C CYS A 114 13.33 -11.36 26.15
N HIS A 115 14.05 -12.38 26.61
CA HIS A 115 13.98 -12.84 28.01
C HIS A 115 15.34 -12.85 28.69
N ASN A 116 15.36 -12.38 29.95
CA ASN A 116 16.35 -12.87 30.90
C ASN A 116 16.09 -14.38 31.08
N VAL A 117 16.99 -15.22 30.60
CA VAL A 117 16.83 -16.68 30.61
C VAL A 117 16.82 -17.29 32.01
N ALA A 118 17.34 -16.58 33.03
CA ALA A 118 17.21 -16.97 34.43
C ALA A 118 15.85 -16.57 35.05
N ASN A 119 15.08 -15.69 34.40
CA ASN A 119 13.75 -15.27 34.85
C ASN A 119 12.89 -14.80 33.66
N PHE A 120 12.24 -15.75 32.98
CA PHE A 120 11.35 -15.48 31.84
C PHE A 120 10.16 -14.55 32.19
N ALA A 121 9.76 -14.48 33.46
CA ALA A 121 8.69 -13.59 33.91
C ALA A 121 9.13 -12.12 34.01
N SER A 122 10.43 -11.83 34.17
CA SER A 122 10.98 -10.47 34.22
C SER A 122 10.70 -9.67 32.94
N ASP A 123 10.34 -8.39 33.08
CA ASP A 123 10.24 -7.42 31.97
C ASP A 123 11.48 -6.50 31.88
N SER A 124 12.58 -6.86 32.54
CA SER A 124 13.83 -6.08 32.60
C SER A 124 14.58 -5.88 31.28
N LEU A 125 14.09 -6.43 30.16
CA LEU A 125 14.65 -6.23 28.83
C LEU A 125 13.61 -5.53 27.94
N TYR A 126 13.95 -4.37 27.39
CA TYR A 126 13.04 -3.57 26.55
C TYR A 126 12.39 -4.33 25.38
N PRO A 127 13.04 -5.31 24.71
CA PRO A 127 12.41 -6.03 23.60
C PRO A 127 11.21 -6.85 24.06
N LYS A 128 11.11 -7.25 25.34
CA LYS A 128 9.94 -7.93 25.89
C LYS A 128 8.73 -7.01 26.02
N VAL A 129 8.96 -5.78 26.50
CA VAL A 129 7.91 -4.74 26.62
C VAL A 129 7.40 -4.37 25.24
N VAL A 130 8.30 -4.21 24.26
CA VAL A 130 7.96 -4.00 22.85
C VAL A 130 7.20 -5.22 22.30
N ALA A 131 7.69 -6.44 22.47
CA ALA A 131 7.04 -7.66 21.98
C ALA A 131 5.63 -7.87 22.57
N ARG A 132 5.42 -7.53 23.85
CA ARG A 132 4.11 -7.52 24.51
C ARG A 132 3.14 -6.55 23.81
N ARG A 133 3.60 -5.35 23.43
CA ARG A 133 2.81 -4.39 22.63
C ARG A 133 2.61 -4.84 21.18
N MET A 134 3.59 -5.52 20.57
CA MET A 134 3.46 -6.07 19.21
C MET A 134 2.45 -7.22 19.15
N LEU A 135 2.35 -8.07 20.19
CA LEU A 135 1.30 -9.10 20.27
C LEU A 135 -0.11 -8.50 20.33
N GLN A 136 -0.30 -7.43 21.12
CA GLN A 136 -1.55 -6.66 21.13
C GLN A 136 -1.83 -6.06 19.73
N MET A 137 -0.82 -5.48 19.09
CA MET A 137 -0.91 -4.89 17.75
C MET A 137 -1.32 -5.93 16.69
N THR A 138 -0.72 -7.12 16.69
CA THR A 138 -1.03 -8.20 15.76
C THR A 138 -2.46 -8.71 15.94
N ARG A 139 -2.89 -8.98 17.18
CA ARG A 139 -4.29 -9.37 17.48
C ARG A 139 -5.29 -8.31 17.03
N TYR A 140 -4.96 -7.04 17.27
CA TYR A 140 -5.78 -5.90 16.89
C TYR A 140 -5.93 -5.77 15.36
N VAL A 141 -4.83 -5.84 14.61
CA VAL A 141 -4.86 -5.84 13.13
C VAL A 141 -5.69 -7.00 12.58
N ASN A 142 -5.46 -8.22 13.07
CA ASN A 142 -6.11 -9.43 12.57
C ASN A 142 -7.64 -9.40 12.75
N ASN A 143 -8.12 -8.89 13.88
CA ASN A 143 -9.56 -8.81 14.17
C ASN A 143 -10.22 -7.54 13.59
N GLN A 144 -9.63 -6.35 13.80
CA GLN A 144 -10.30 -5.07 13.58
C GLN A 144 -10.08 -4.49 12.17
N TYR A 145 -9.06 -4.97 11.45
CA TYR A 145 -8.74 -4.51 10.09
C TYR A 145 -9.03 -5.55 9.00
N ALA A 146 -10.05 -6.39 9.21
CA ALA A 146 -10.54 -7.34 8.21
C ALA A 146 -10.91 -6.70 6.86
N SER A 147 -11.29 -5.41 6.85
CA SER A 147 -11.50 -4.59 5.63
C SER A 147 -10.23 -4.32 4.81
N HIS A 148 -9.06 -4.64 5.35
CA HIS A 148 -7.75 -4.55 4.70
C HIS A 148 -7.02 -5.90 4.66
N VAL A 149 -6.82 -6.57 5.80
CA VAL A 149 -6.04 -7.83 5.90
C VAL A 149 -6.86 -9.10 5.68
N GLN A 150 -8.20 -8.99 5.66
CA GLN A 150 -9.14 -10.11 5.41
C GLN A 150 -8.86 -11.33 6.32
N LYS A 151 -9.24 -12.55 5.89
CA LYS A 151 -8.88 -13.80 6.60
C LYS A 151 -7.39 -14.17 6.49
N THR A 152 -6.56 -13.43 5.73
CA THR A 152 -5.11 -13.68 5.62
C THR A 152 -4.38 -13.26 6.90
N GLY A 153 -4.74 -12.12 7.47
CA GLY A 153 -4.12 -11.56 8.67
C GLY A 153 -2.63 -11.18 8.47
N VAL A 154 -1.95 -10.94 9.58
CA VAL A 154 -0.50 -10.69 9.68
C VAL A 154 0.12 -11.50 10.82
N THR A 155 1.41 -11.77 10.70
CA THR A 155 2.25 -12.37 11.74
C THR A 155 3.44 -11.47 12.05
N CYS A 156 4.26 -11.82 13.05
CA CYS A 156 5.52 -11.10 13.28
C CYS A 156 6.41 -11.13 12.03
N TYR A 157 6.41 -12.24 11.27
CA TYR A 157 7.23 -12.40 10.07
C TYR A 157 6.86 -11.41 8.97
N THR A 158 5.57 -11.05 8.83
CA THR A 158 5.06 -10.11 7.82
C THR A 158 5.91 -8.82 7.76
N CYS A 159 6.27 -8.28 8.93
CA CYS A 159 7.17 -7.13 9.06
C CYS A 159 8.64 -7.56 9.26
N HIS A 160 8.92 -8.42 10.23
CA HIS A 160 10.29 -8.66 10.71
C HIS A 160 11.15 -9.50 9.78
N ARG A 161 10.57 -10.44 9.01
CA ARG A 161 11.28 -11.33 8.08
C ARG A 161 12.51 -12.05 8.67
N GLY A 162 12.53 -12.32 9.99
CA GLY A 162 13.68 -12.90 10.69
C GLY A 162 14.71 -11.89 11.24
N TYR A 163 14.39 -10.59 11.26
CA TYR A 163 15.24 -9.53 11.80
C TYR A 163 14.60 -8.79 12.98
N PRO A 164 15.32 -8.52 14.09
CA PRO A 164 14.71 -7.87 15.26
C PRO A 164 14.26 -6.41 15.04
N VAL A 165 14.78 -5.77 13.99
CA VAL A 165 14.23 -4.55 13.39
C VAL A 165 13.76 -4.92 11.99
N PRO A 166 12.52 -4.57 11.57
CA PRO A 166 12.05 -4.85 10.21
C PRO A 166 13.02 -4.31 9.15
N PRO A 167 13.44 -5.12 8.16
CA PRO A 167 14.50 -4.74 7.21
C PRO A 167 14.03 -3.72 6.17
N ALA A 168 12.73 -3.41 6.11
CA ALA A 168 12.13 -2.48 5.16
C ALA A 168 11.15 -1.51 5.82
N GLY A 169 11.13 -0.27 5.35
CA GLY A 169 10.04 0.69 5.60
C GLY A 169 9.97 1.34 6.97
N VAL A 170 10.85 0.99 7.92
CA VAL A 170 10.97 1.74 9.18
C VAL A 170 11.33 3.19 8.87
N TRP A 171 10.58 4.14 9.41
CA TRP A 171 10.81 5.57 9.18
C TRP A 171 10.77 6.41 10.46
N TYR A 172 11.43 7.56 10.38
CA TYR A 172 11.62 8.55 11.44
C TYR A 172 11.33 9.96 10.89
N PHE A 173 11.37 10.99 11.73
CA PHE A 173 11.28 12.37 11.25
C PHE A 173 12.64 12.85 10.69
N THR A 174 12.63 13.26 9.42
CA THR A 174 13.63 14.12 8.80
C THR A 174 13.24 15.60 8.94
N ASP A 175 11.94 15.90 8.80
CA ASP A 175 11.40 17.26 8.78
C ASP A 175 9.86 17.28 8.99
N GLU A 176 9.27 18.47 9.04
CA GLU A 176 7.84 18.68 9.25
C GLU A 176 6.96 18.40 8.01
N ASN A 177 7.55 18.53 6.81
CA ASN A 177 6.86 18.45 5.52
C ASN A 177 7.00 17.12 4.79
N GLN A 178 7.73 16.15 5.37
CA GLN A 178 7.83 14.81 4.82
C GLN A 178 6.45 14.17 4.58
N TYR A 179 6.22 13.72 3.34
CA TYR A 179 4.96 13.10 2.93
C TYR A 179 4.61 11.83 3.75
N LEU A 180 5.60 11.15 4.35
CA LEU A 180 5.38 10.01 5.25
C LEU A 180 4.61 10.38 6.52
N ARG A 181 4.55 11.65 6.93
CA ARG A 181 3.64 12.10 8.00
C ARG A 181 2.16 11.88 7.67
N HIS A 182 1.79 11.61 6.42
CA HIS A 182 0.45 11.12 6.07
C HIS A 182 0.11 9.77 6.74
N TYR A 183 1.12 8.98 7.09
CA TYR A 183 1.00 7.74 7.85
C TYR A 183 0.98 7.95 9.36
N LEU A 184 0.85 9.19 9.83
CA LEU A 184 0.68 9.53 11.24
C LEU A 184 -0.45 10.57 11.42
N ASP A 185 -0.18 11.84 11.10
CA ASP A 185 -0.97 12.99 11.53
C ASP A 185 -1.40 13.94 10.39
N ARG A 186 -0.66 14.04 9.28
CA ARG A 186 -1.05 14.89 8.14
C ARG A 186 -2.22 14.28 7.34
N ASN A 187 -3.21 15.11 6.97
CA ASN A 187 -4.44 14.71 6.27
C ASN A 187 -4.58 15.34 4.86
N ASP A 188 -3.45 15.70 4.24
CA ASP A 188 -3.32 16.63 3.11
C ASP A 188 -3.36 16.01 1.70
N ALA A 189 -3.48 14.68 1.55
CA ALA A 189 -3.47 14.00 0.24
C ALA A 189 -4.71 14.22 -0.66
N ARG A 190 -5.56 15.21 -0.38
CA ARG A 190 -6.72 15.58 -1.20
C ARG A 190 -6.57 17.02 -1.71
N VAL A 191 -5.95 17.15 -2.87
CA VAL A 191 -5.60 18.45 -3.48
C VAL A 191 -6.47 18.88 -4.67
N GLN A 192 -7.19 17.94 -5.30
CA GLN A 192 -8.06 18.24 -6.45
C GLN A 192 -9.35 18.96 -6.02
N SER A 193 -9.79 19.93 -6.84
CA SER A 193 -11.07 20.61 -6.66
C SER A 193 -12.26 19.65 -6.84
N THR A 194 -13.36 19.93 -6.14
CA THR A 194 -14.68 19.33 -6.39
C THR A 194 -15.55 20.19 -7.30
N THR A 195 -15.14 21.43 -7.60
CA THR A 195 -15.82 22.36 -8.54
C THR A 195 -15.03 22.51 -9.83
N VAL A 196 -15.75 22.65 -10.95
CA VAL A 196 -15.15 22.91 -12.28
C VAL A 196 -14.49 24.29 -12.35
N GLY A 197 -15.19 25.32 -11.87
CA GLY A 197 -14.63 26.66 -11.73
C GLY A 197 -13.69 26.78 -10.51
N PRO A 198 -12.69 27.68 -10.56
CA PRO A 198 -11.92 28.08 -9.37
C PRO A 198 -12.83 28.62 -8.28
N THR A 199 -12.57 28.26 -7.02
CA THR A 199 -13.35 28.74 -5.87
C THR A 199 -12.45 29.11 -4.68
N PRO A 200 -12.92 29.95 -3.75
CA PRO A 200 -12.23 30.19 -2.48
C PRO A 200 -12.07 28.95 -1.58
N VAL A 201 -12.74 27.83 -1.88
CA VAL A 201 -12.77 26.63 -1.04
C VAL A 201 -11.49 25.80 -1.17
N ASN A 202 -10.97 25.61 -2.38
CA ASN A 202 -9.69 24.92 -2.54
C ASN A 202 -8.53 25.90 -2.32
N ARG A 203 -7.62 25.54 -1.42
CA ARG A 203 -6.40 26.28 -1.08
C ARG A 203 -5.13 25.47 -1.34
N SER A 204 -5.26 24.30 -1.97
CA SER A 204 -4.15 23.37 -2.21
C SER A 204 -3.13 23.96 -3.19
N SER A 205 -1.87 23.96 -2.76
CA SER A 205 -0.72 24.40 -3.56
C SER A 205 -0.16 23.29 -4.45
N ILE A 206 0.63 23.66 -5.46
CA ILE A 206 1.41 22.71 -6.28
C ILE A 206 2.36 21.87 -5.39
N LYS A 207 2.91 22.43 -4.30
CA LYS A 207 3.76 21.67 -3.36
C LYS A 207 3.00 20.60 -2.58
N GLN A 208 1.75 20.85 -2.18
CA GLN A 208 0.89 19.80 -1.61
C GLN A 208 0.55 18.71 -2.65
N THR A 209 0.42 19.08 -3.93
CA THR A 209 0.29 18.10 -5.03
C THR A 209 1.57 17.27 -5.20
N GLU A 210 2.76 17.87 -5.14
CA GLU A 210 4.05 17.15 -5.17
C GLU A 210 4.18 16.16 -4.00
N TYR A 211 3.86 16.58 -2.76
CA TYR A 211 3.87 15.67 -1.59
C TYR A 211 2.84 14.54 -1.72
N THR A 212 1.64 14.84 -2.24
CA THR A 212 0.61 13.83 -2.54
C THR A 212 1.11 12.83 -3.59
N TYR A 213 1.78 13.30 -4.65
CA TYR A 213 2.34 12.44 -5.68
C TYR A 213 3.47 11.55 -5.14
N ALA A 214 4.39 12.11 -4.34
CA ALA A 214 5.44 11.34 -3.67
C ALA A 214 4.87 10.23 -2.76
N LEU A 215 3.79 10.52 -2.01
CA LEU A 215 3.06 9.53 -1.21
C LEU A 215 2.48 8.40 -2.08
N MET A 216 1.82 8.73 -3.20
CA MET A 216 1.24 7.73 -4.11
C MET A 216 2.31 6.87 -4.81
N ILE A 217 3.45 7.45 -5.18
CA ILE A 217 4.60 6.72 -5.71
C ILE A 217 5.18 5.75 -4.66
N THR A 218 5.24 6.16 -3.40
CA THR A 218 5.65 5.27 -2.29
C THR A 218 4.63 4.14 -2.05
N GLN A 219 3.32 4.37 -2.22
CA GLN A 219 2.32 3.28 -2.20
C GLN A 219 2.48 2.31 -3.38
N SER A 220 2.64 2.85 -4.59
CA SER A 220 2.86 2.06 -5.82
C SER A 220 4.10 1.16 -5.70
N ARG A 221 5.23 1.73 -5.25
CA ARG A 221 6.48 0.99 -4.97
C ARG A 221 6.33 -0.01 -3.82
N ALA A 222 5.56 0.32 -2.78
CA ALA A 222 5.33 -0.59 -1.66
C ALA A 222 4.60 -1.87 -2.06
N LEU A 223 3.62 -1.76 -2.97
CA LEU A 223 2.79 -2.87 -3.44
C LEU A 223 3.31 -3.51 -4.74
N GLY A 224 4.33 -2.96 -5.40
CA GLY A 224 4.81 -3.47 -6.69
C GLY A 224 3.81 -3.30 -7.84
N VAL A 225 3.04 -2.21 -7.82
CA VAL A 225 1.95 -1.93 -8.79
C VAL A 225 2.06 -0.51 -9.33
N ASN A 226 1.47 -0.25 -10.50
CA ASN A 226 1.34 1.10 -11.05
C ASN A 226 0.05 1.80 -10.59
N CYS A 227 -0.07 3.09 -10.90
CA CYS A 227 -1.16 3.96 -10.47
C CYS A 227 -2.56 3.46 -10.89
N THR A 228 -2.68 2.71 -12.00
CA THR A 228 -3.96 2.21 -12.51
C THR A 228 -4.54 1.07 -11.66
N TYR A 229 -3.72 0.47 -10.78
CA TYR A 229 -4.18 -0.53 -9.81
C TYR A 229 -5.21 0.03 -8.83
N CYS A 230 -5.20 1.34 -8.57
CA CYS A 230 -6.12 2.02 -7.64
C CYS A 230 -6.93 3.17 -8.27
N HIS A 231 -6.65 3.58 -9.51
CA HIS A 231 -7.28 4.76 -10.12
C HIS A 231 -7.55 4.59 -11.62
N ASN A 232 -8.48 5.39 -12.13
CA ASN A 232 -8.47 5.79 -13.53
C ASN A 232 -7.82 7.19 -13.62
N SER A 233 -6.72 7.32 -14.36
CA SER A 233 -5.89 8.53 -14.40
C SER A 233 -6.60 9.78 -14.94
N ARG A 234 -7.74 9.62 -15.64
CA ARG A 234 -8.58 10.75 -16.09
C ARG A 234 -9.19 11.55 -14.93
N SER A 235 -9.30 10.94 -13.75
CA SER A 235 -9.77 11.62 -12.53
C SER A 235 -9.31 10.84 -11.29
N TRP A 236 -8.30 11.37 -10.59
CA TRP A 236 -7.74 10.74 -9.39
C TRP A 236 -8.68 10.80 -8.19
N SER A 237 -9.56 11.81 -8.14
CA SER A 237 -10.49 12.05 -7.03
C SER A 237 -11.68 11.10 -7.02
N THR A 238 -12.37 10.86 -8.15
CA THR A 238 -13.62 10.07 -8.24
C THR A 238 -13.49 8.67 -7.66
N TRP A 239 -14.43 8.29 -6.79
CA TRP A 239 -14.52 6.93 -6.26
C TRP A 239 -15.35 6.03 -7.19
N GLN A 240 -16.28 6.60 -7.94
CA GLN A 240 -17.21 5.91 -8.84
C GLN A 240 -16.50 5.18 -10.00
N ASN A 241 -15.33 5.67 -10.42
CA ASN A 241 -14.53 5.08 -11.51
C ASN A 241 -13.21 4.46 -10.99
N ALA A 242 -13.08 4.24 -9.68
CA ALA A 242 -11.87 3.69 -9.08
C ALA A 242 -12.00 2.16 -8.90
N PRO A 243 -10.94 1.38 -9.22
CA PRO A 243 -10.85 -0.03 -8.84
C PRO A 243 -11.09 -0.26 -7.33
N PRO A 244 -11.74 -1.38 -6.91
CA PRO A 244 -12.10 -1.65 -5.50
C PRO A 244 -10.91 -1.67 -4.52
N THR A 245 -9.74 -2.04 -5.03
CA THR A 245 -8.41 -1.90 -4.39
C THR A 245 -8.16 -0.53 -3.78
N ARG A 246 -8.71 0.57 -4.33
CA ARG A 246 -8.59 1.91 -3.74
C ARG A 246 -9.24 2.01 -2.37
N ALA A 247 -10.36 1.32 -2.14
CA ALA A 247 -11.00 1.25 -0.84
C ALA A 247 -10.15 0.44 0.16
N ILE A 248 -9.59 -0.69 -0.29
CA ILE A 248 -8.67 -1.53 0.50
C ILE A 248 -7.41 -0.73 0.90
N ALA A 249 -6.87 0.09 -0.01
CA ALA A 249 -5.74 1.00 0.26
C ALA A 249 -6.11 2.15 1.21
N HIS A 250 -7.35 2.64 1.17
CA HIS A 250 -7.85 3.63 2.13
C HIS A 250 -7.93 3.05 3.55
N TYR A 251 -8.45 1.84 3.71
CA TYR A 251 -8.45 1.14 5.01
C TYR A 251 -7.02 0.83 5.48
N GLY A 252 -6.12 0.40 4.59
CA GLY A 252 -4.70 0.20 4.93
C GLY A 252 -3.98 1.48 5.34
N THR A 253 -4.34 2.63 4.75
CA THR A 253 -3.79 3.94 5.14
C THR A 253 -4.29 4.37 6.53
N ARG A 254 -5.57 4.09 6.86
CA ARG A 254 -6.13 4.32 8.21
C ARG A 254 -5.47 3.40 9.24
N MET A 255 -5.34 2.11 8.93
CA MET A 255 -4.60 1.14 9.76
C MET A 255 -3.19 1.64 10.05
N THR A 256 -2.46 2.06 9.01
CA THR A 256 -1.09 2.56 9.16
C THR A 256 -1.00 3.75 10.12
N ARG A 257 -1.93 4.72 10.04
CA ARG A 257 -2.00 5.84 11.01
C ARG A 257 -2.22 5.35 12.43
N ASP A 258 -3.18 4.46 12.63
CA ASP A 258 -3.55 3.90 13.93
C ASP A 258 -2.37 3.17 14.58
N LEU A 259 -1.73 2.23 13.88
CA LEU A 259 -0.57 1.50 14.40
C LEU A 259 0.59 2.44 14.75
N ASN A 260 0.87 3.45 13.93
CA ASN A 260 1.90 4.44 14.24
C ASN A 260 1.54 5.31 15.45
N THR A 261 0.28 5.73 15.58
CA THR A 261 -0.20 6.63 16.66
C THR A 261 -0.31 5.91 18.00
N ASN A 262 -0.92 4.72 18.00
CA ASN A 262 -1.38 4.04 19.21
C ASN A 262 -0.45 2.89 19.64
N TYR A 263 0.37 2.33 18.75
CA TYR A 263 1.23 1.18 19.08
C TYR A 263 2.73 1.49 19.00
N LEU A 264 3.20 2.29 18.04
CA LEU A 264 4.63 2.57 17.88
C LEU A 264 5.09 3.88 18.54
N ASN A 265 4.39 5.00 18.34
CA ASN A 265 4.77 6.26 18.99
C ASN A 265 4.83 6.20 20.53
N PRO A 266 3.89 5.53 21.24
CA PRO A 266 3.90 5.46 22.70
C PRO A 266 5.08 4.65 23.27
N LEU A 267 5.79 3.87 22.44
CA LEU A 267 6.97 3.09 22.87
C LEU A 267 8.25 3.93 22.94
N LYS A 268 8.24 5.24 22.61
CA LYS A 268 9.43 6.11 22.76
C LYS A 268 10.16 5.96 24.11
N PRO A 269 9.50 5.95 25.29
CA PRO A 269 10.19 5.82 26.58
C PRO A 269 10.76 4.42 26.87
N VAL A 270 10.42 3.42 26.04
CA VAL A 270 10.88 2.03 26.16
C VAL A 270 12.09 1.77 25.24
N TYR A 271 12.22 2.52 24.16
CA TYR A 271 13.33 2.38 23.22
C TYR A 271 14.61 3.05 23.76
N PRO A 272 15.77 2.36 23.76
CA PRO A 272 17.05 3.01 24.01
C PRO A 272 17.45 3.89 22.81
N ASP A 273 18.28 4.91 23.05
CA ASP A 273 18.57 5.98 22.08
C ASP A 273 18.99 5.49 20.69
N TYR A 274 19.75 4.39 20.60
CA TYR A 274 20.17 3.77 19.33
C TYR A 274 19.02 3.15 18.50
N ARG A 275 17.78 3.22 18.97
CA ARG A 275 16.54 2.87 18.26
C ARG A 275 15.70 4.07 17.87
N LEU A 276 16.08 5.29 18.26
CA LEU A 276 15.38 6.52 17.91
C LEU A 276 15.96 7.15 16.63
N GLY A 277 15.15 7.98 15.96
CA GLY A 277 15.58 8.82 14.85
C GLY A 277 16.47 9.98 15.29
N ALA A 278 17.05 10.70 14.32
CA ALA A 278 17.90 11.87 14.58
C ALA A 278 17.18 13.01 15.34
N LEU A 279 15.85 13.06 15.27
CA LEU A 279 15.00 13.99 16.04
C LEU A 279 14.41 13.36 17.32
N GLY A 280 14.98 12.24 17.76
CA GLY A 280 14.59 11.53 18.99
C GLY A 280 13.20 10.89 18.93
N ASP A 281 12.68 10.59 17.74
CA ASP A 281 11.37 9.98 17.54
C ASP A 281 11.47 8.45 17.36
N PRO A 282 10.45 7.66 17.77
CA PRO A 282 10.49 6.20 17.69
C PRO A 282 10.26 5.68 16.27
N PRO A 283 10.66 4.43 15.97
CA PRO A 283 10.48 3.83 14.65
C PRO A 283 9.00 3.68 14.30
N LYS A 284 8.60 4.13 13.10
CA LYS A 284 7.24 4.01 12.55
C LYS A 284 7.21 3.09 11.34
N LEU A 285 6.06 2.48 11.06
CA LEU A 285 5.83 1.59 9.91
C LEU A 285 5.15 2.32 8.75
N GLN A 286 5.26 1.76 7.54
CA GLN A 286 4.53 2.19 6.35
C GLN A 286 4.21 0.99 5.45
N CYS A 287 3.55 1.20 4.31
CA CYS A 287 3.12 0.12 3.40
C CYS A 287 4.23 -0.89 3.04
N ILE A 288 5.45 -0.43 2.70
CA ILE A 288 6.57 -1.32 2.34
C ILE A 288 7.02 -2.21 3.50
N THR A 289 6.79 -1.85 4.77
CA THR A 289 7.17 -2.67 5.94
C THR A 289 6.52 -4.06 5.89
N CYS A 290 5.25 -4.13 5.49
CA CYS A 290 4.54 -5.40 5.29
C CYS A 290 4.68 -5.91 3.85
N HIS A 291 4.36 -5.05 2.87
CA HIS A 291 4.17 -5.45 1.48
C HIS A 291 5.48 -5.76 0.75
N GLN A 292 6.59 -5.08 1.07
CA GLN A 292 7.94 -5.38 0.56
C GLN A 292 8.02 -5.58 -0.97
N GLY A 293 7.26 -4.80 -1.74
CA GLY A 293 7.24 -4.81 -3.20
C GLY A 293 6.17 -5.71 -3.83
N VAL A 294 5.22 -6.24 -3.05
CA VAL A 294 4.15 -7.12 -3.57
C VAL A 294 2.74 -6.76 -3.08
N TYR A 295 1.75 -6.94 -3.97
CA TYR A 295 0.40 -6.40 -3.80
C TYR A 295 -0.37 -7.00 -2.61
N LYS A 296 0.04 -8.19 -2.17
CA LYS A 296 -0.27 -8.78 -0.85
C LYS A 296 1.05 -9.24 -0.22
N PRO A 297 1.32 -8.99 1.08
CA PRO A 297 2.52 -9.50 1.75
C PRO A 297 2.67 -11.01 1.57
N LEU A 298 3.87 -11.50 1.25
CA LEU A 298 4.14 -12.93 1.02
C LEU A 298 3.17 -13.56 -0.02
N TYR A 299 2.80 -12.76 -1.05
CA TYR A 299 1.77 -13.06 -2.05
C TYR A 299 0.38 -13.47 -1.48
N GLY A 300 0.11 -13.19 -0.20
CA GLY A 300 -1.14 -13.51 0.49
C GLY A 300 -1.14 -14.82 1.28
N ALA A 301 0.04 -15.42 1.53
CA ALA A 301 0.19 -16.61 2.37
C ALA A 301 -0.48 -16.46 3.74
N GLN A 302 -1.43 -17.33 4.07
CA GLN A 302 -2.31 -17.23 5.24
C GLN A 302 -1.68 -17.69 6.56
N MET A 303 -0.40 -17.36 6.79
CA MET A 303 0.37 -17.81 7.97
C MET A 303 -0.36 -17.62 9.29
N ALA A 304 -1.12 -16.52 9.45
CA ALA A 304 -1.81 -16.22 10.70
C ALA A 304 -2.88 -17.26 11.06
N ARG A 305 -3.53 -17.92 10.08
CA ARG A 305 -4.59 -18.94 10.32
C ARG A 305 -4.07 -20.13 11.14
N GLU A 306 -2.77 -20.41 11.08
CA GLU A 306 -2.14 -21.52 11.79
C GLU A 306 -1.76 -21.21 13.25
N TYR A 307 -1.91 -19.97 13.72
CA TYR A 307 -1.50 -19.55 15.07
C TYR A 307 -2.65 -18.82 15.77
N PRO A 308 -3.58 -19.54 16.42
CA PRO A 308 -4.72 -18.96 17.13
C PRO A 308 -4.33 -17.91 18.19
N ALA A 309 -3.12 -18.00 18.76
CA ALA A 309 -2.56 -16.98 19.64
C ALA A 309 -2.50 -15.56 19.03
N LEU A 310 -2.53 -15.43 17.69
CA LEU A 310 -2.54 -14.17 16.95
C LEU A 310 -3.95 -13.62 16.67
N TRP A 311 -5.02 -14.33 17.06
CA TRP A 311 -6.42 -13.94 16.83
C TRP A 311 -7.23 -13.74 18.12
N GLY A 312 -6.68 -14.10 19.28
CA GLY A 312 -7.34 -13.91 20.58
C GLY A 312 -7.67 -12.45 20.93
N ARG A 313 -8.22 -12.24 22.13
CA ARG A 313 -8.94 -11.01 22.53
C ARG A 313 -8.20 -9.71 22.18
N THR A 314 -8.97 -8.67 21.81
CA THR A 314 -8.44 -7.35 21.40
C THR A 314 -8.66 -6.22 22.40
N GLN A 315 -9.62 -6.34 23.32
CA GLN A 315 -9.88 -5.34 24.36
C GLN A 315 -8.95 -5.60 25.55
N TRP A 316 -8.11 -4.61 25.88
CA TRP A 316 -7.10 -4.68 26.95
C TRP A 316 -6.97 -3.34 27.69
N ASP A 317 -8.10 -2.63 27.86
CA ASP A 317 -8.11 -1.30 28.48
C ASP A 317 -8.05 -1.40 30.02
N VAL A 318 -7.54 -0.36 30.68
CA VAL A 318 -7.16 -0.38 32.11
C VAL A 318 -8.34 0.00 33.00
N ARG A 319 -9.45 -0.74 32.85
CA ARG A 319 -10.53 -0.96 33.82
C ARG A 319 -11.51 -1.97 33.25
N LEU A 320 -11.97 -2.91 34.09
CA LEU A 320 -13.18 -3.68 33.80
C LEU A 320 -14.41 -2.79 33.98
N PRO A 321 -15.33 -2.80 33.02
CA PRO A 321 -16.73 -3.03 33.31
C PRO A 321 -16.99 -4.54 33.40
N THR A 322 -17.90 -4.93 34.28
CA THR A 322 -18.53 -6.27 34.26
C THR A 322 -19.52 -6.37 33.11
N ASP A 323 -19.74 -7.60 32.60
CA ASP A 323 -20.47 -7.92 31.35
C ASP A 323 -19.64 -7.50 30.10
N THR A 324 -19.27 -8.41 29.17
CA THR A 324 -20.08 -9.51 28.63
C THR A 324 -19.67 -10.94 28.99
N SER A 325 -20.68 -11.80 29.10
CA SER A 325 -20.53 -13.24 29.37
C SER A 325 -20.01 -14.06 28.17
N ASN A 326 -19.35 -15.18 28.49
CA ASN A 326 -19.23 -16.40 27.66
C ASN A 326 -18.68 -16.30 26.21
N ALA A 327 -17.87 -15.28 25.90
CA ALA A 327 -17.01 -15.32 24.71
C ALA A 327 -15.84 -16.33 24.89
N GLY A 328 -16.11 -17.59 24.54
CA GLY A 328 -15.12 -18.66 24.46
C GLY A 328 -14.12 -18.48 23.31
N TYR A 329 -13.07 -19.32 23.29
CA TYR A 329 -12.13 -19.40 22.19
C TYR A 329 -12.85 -19.86 20.91
N PHE A 330 -12.81 -19.05 19.85
CA PHE A 330 -13.33 -19.40 18.53
C PHE A 330 -12.21 -20.00 17.67
N ASP A 331 -12.38 -21.25 17.24
CA ASP A 331 -11.42 -21.89 16.34
C ASP A 331 -11.68 -21.46 14.89
N HIS A 332 -10.89 -20.51 14.40
CA HIS A 332 -11.05 -19.96 13.04
C HIS A 332 -10.64 -20.91 11.90
N ARG A 333 -10.31 -22.18 12.19
CA ARG A 333 -9.92 -23.15 11.16
C ARG A 333 -11.09 -23.67 10.33
N ASP A 334 -12.28 -23.82 10.91
CA ASP A 334 -13.39 -24.57 10.30
C ASP A 334 -14.56 -23.67 9.80
N VAL A 335 -14.36 -22.34 9.74
CA VAL A 335 -15.44 -21.37 9.51
C VAL A 335 -15.63 -21.00 8.03
N ASP A 336 -16.03 -21.97 7.21
CA ASP A 336 -16.59 -21.74 5.87
C ASP A 336 -18.09 -21.36 5.92
N SER A 337 -18.79 -21.67 7.02
CA SER A 337 -20.12 -21.15 7.35
C SER A 337 -20.01 -19.94 8.28
N ILE A 338 -19.93 -18.73 7.72
CA ILE A 338 -20.06 -17.49 8.49
C ILE A 338 -21.54 -17.34 8.89
N PRO A 339 -21.90 -17.30 10.20
CA PRO A 339 -23.19 -16.79 10.62
C PRO A 339 -23.21 -15.29 10.32
N THR A 340 -24.18 -14.82 9.56
CA THR A 340 -24.39 -13.38 9.40
C THR A 340 -24.80 -12.77 10.74
N ASP A 341 -24.34 -11.55 10.98
CA ASP A 341 -24.70 -10.65 12.09
C ASP A 341 -24.04 -10.86 13.46
N VAL A 342 -22.99 -10.05 13.70
CA VAL A 342 -23.01 -9.10 14.83
C VAL A 342 -22.42 -7.75 14.38
N HIS A 343 -23.26 -6.71 14.35
CA HIS A 343 -22.96 -5.26 14.50
C HIS A 343 -21.59 -4.69 14.04
N SER A 344 -21.24 -4.88 12.76
CA SER A 344 -20.54 -3.80 12.03
C SER A 344 -21.58 -2.82 11.47
N PRO A 345 -21.35 -1.48 11.48
CA PRO A 345 -22.25 -0.53 10.83
C PRO A 345 -22.33 -0.81 9.32
N ARG A 346 -23.44 -1.42 8.88
CA ARG A 346 -23.70 -1.74 7.47
C ARG A 346 -23.96 -0.44 6.70
N LEU A 347 -22.90 0.23 6.25
CA LEU A 347 -22.97 1.22 5.17
C LEU A 347 -23.30 0.48 3.85
N GLY A 348 -24.57 0.12 3.69
CA GLY A 348 -25.07 -0.43 2.44
C GLY A 348 -24.92 0.58 1.30
N PRO A 349 -24.85 0.11 0.04
CA PRO A 349 -24.88 1.01 -1.10
C PRO A 349 -26.22 1.75 -1.09
N GLN A 350 -26.19 3.04 -0.75
CA GLN A 350 -27.29 3.95 -1.01
C GLN A 350 -27.43 4.07 -2.51
N VAL A 351 -28.30 3.23 -3.09
CA VAL A 351 -28.76 3.38 -4.46
C VAL A 351 -29.60 4.65 -4.47
N VAL A 352 -28.95 5.77 -4.77
CA VAL A 352 -29.63 7.02 -5.07
C VAL A 352 -30.35 6.84 -6.40
N THR A 353 -31.54 6.24 -6.35
CA THR A 353 -32.56 6.47 -7.37
C THR A 353 -32.71 7.97 -7.50
N PRO A 354 -32.56 8.56 -8.71
CA PRO A 354 -32.79 9.97 -8.88
C PRO A 354 -34.24 10.28 -8.50
N GLU A 355 -34.45 10.85 -7.32
CA GLU A 355 -35.75 11.34 -6.93
C GLU A 355 -36.14 12.41 -7.95
N ARG A 356 -37.18 12.12 -8.72
CA ARG A 356 -37.62 12.98 -9.81
C ARG A 356 -38.05 14.29 -9.18
N ALA A 357 -37.25 15.34 -9.35
CA ALA A 357 -37.49 16.65 -8.76
C ALA A 357 -38.96 17.02 -8.92
N PRO A 358 -39.66 17.39 -7.83
CA PRO A 358 -41.09 17.63 -7.88
C PRO A 358 -41.37 18.71 -8.91
N VAL A 359 -42.13 18.35 -9.94
CA VAL A 359 -42.58 19.30 -10.95
C VAL A 359 -43.46 20.29 -10.19
N ALA A 360 -42.97 21.53 -10.04
CA ALA A 360 -43.71 22.59 -9.39
C ALA A 360 -45.02 22.77 -10.16
N GLY A 361 -46.13 22.34 -9.56
CA GLY A 361 -47.43 22.44 -10.17
C GLY A 361 -47.77 23.90 -10.38
N ILE A 362 -47.92 24.31 -11.65
CA ILE A 362 -48.47 25.62 -11.97
C ILE A 362 -49.96 25.55 -11.61
N SER A 363 -50.28 25.89 -10.37
CA SER A 363 -51.66 26.12 -9.95
C SER A 363 -52.25 27.24 -10.81
N PRO A 364 -53.46 27.07 -11.37
CA PRO A 364 -54.14 28.15 -12.04
C PRO A 364 -54.44 29.29 -11.04
N PRO A 365 -54.51 30.56 -11.50
CA PRO A 365 -54.88 31.67 -10.63
C PRO A 365 -56.28 31.49 -10.06
N ALA A 366 -56.48 31.96 -8.83
CA ALA A 366 -57.79 31.96 -8.18
C ALA A 366 -58.81 32.84 -8.96
N PRO A 367 -60.12 32.52 -8.88
CA PRO A 367 -61.15 33.31 -9.56
C PRO A 367 -61.22 34.74 -9.00
N VAL A 368 -61.53 35.69 -9.87
CA VAL A 368 -61.79 37.09 -9.51
C VAL A 368 -63.29 37.32 -9.59
N ASP A 369 -63.88 37.95 -8.58
CA ASP A 369 -65.32 38.22 -8.53
C ASP A 369 -65.78 39.18 -9.64
N SER A 370 -66.97 38.90 -10.19
CA SER A 370 -67.69 39.81 -11.08
C SER A 370 -68.43 40.88 -10.27
N PRO A 371 -68.59 42.11 -10.81
CA PRO A 371 -69.91 42.41 -11.37
C PRO A 371 -69.94 43.32 -12.62
N SER A 372 -71.14 43.37 -13.22
CA SER A 372 -71.72 44.43 -14.09
C SER A 372 -71.34 44.57 -15.58
N THR A 373 -72.27 44.07 -16.41
CA THR A 373 -72.92 44.75 -17.57
C THR A 373 -72.18 45.20 -18.85
N ALA A 374 -72.62 44.57 -19.96
CA ALA A 374 -72.92 45.14 -21.29
C ALA A 374 -71.80 45.62 -22.24
N GLY A 375 -71.77 45.06 -23.47
CA GLY A 375 -70.97 45.53 -24.61
C GLY A 375 -70.93 44.53 -25.79
N VAL A 376 -71.46 44.90 -26.95
CA VAL A 376 -71.72 44.05 -28.15
C VAL A 376 -70.99 44.71 -29.37
N PRO A 377 -70.59 44.04 -30.47
CA PRO A 377 -69.98 42.71 -30.72
C PRO A 377 -68.70 42.81 -31.64
N GLY A 378 -68.18 41.68 -32.19
CA GLY A 378 -67.59 41.72 -33.56
C GLY A 378 -66.56 40.68 -34.02
N GLN A 379 -66.98 39.75 -34.91
CA GLN A 379 -66.18 39.10 -36.00
C GLN A 379 -64.97 38.19 -35.63
N LYS A 380 -64.41 37.35 -36.52
CA LYS A 380 -64.98 36.27 -37.38
C LYS A 380 -63.80 35.46 -38.02
N ALA A 381 -63.88 34.11 -38.02
CA ALA A 381 -63.25 33.18 -39.00
C ALA A 381 -61.68 33.17 -39.14
N GLU A 382 -60.98 32.20 -39.78
CA GLU A 382 -61.38 30.97 -40.50
C GLU A 382 -60.24 29.90 -40.52
N THR A 383 -60.52 28.66 -40.98
CA THR A 383 -59.56 27.53 -41.14
C THR A 383 -59.81 26.78 -42.47
N PRO A 384 -58.81 26.22 -43.20
CA PRO A 384 -58.42 24.78 -43.10
C PRO A 384 -56.93 24.48 -43.53
N GLY A 385 -56.39 23.25 -43.65
CA GLY A 385 -56.78 21.88 -43.22
C GLY A 385 -56.21 20.70 -44.08
N VAL A 386 -55.89 19.54 -43.47
CA VAL A 386 -55.55 18.18 -44.06
C VAL A 386 -54.25 18.12 -44.94
N SER A 387 -53.59 17.03 -45.45
CA SER A 387 -53.62 15.52 -45.45
C SER A 387 -52.22 14.97 -45.94
N ARG A 388 -51.83 13.67 -46.02
CA ARG A 388 -52.02 12.41 -45.23
C ARG A 388 -51.23 11.21 -45.87
N ALA A 389 -50.29 10.57 -45.14
CA ALA A 389 -49.64 9.22 -45.37
C ALA A 389 -48.80 9.00 -46.67
N GLY A 390 -47.91 7.98 -46.81
CA GLY A 390 -47.37 6.96 -45.88
C GLY A 390 -46.41 5.91 -46.55
N GLU A 391 -45.68 5.11 -45.74
CA GLU A 391 -45.05 3.76 -45.99
C GLU A 391 -44.01 3.59 -47.16
N THR A 392 -42.73 3.16 -47.07
CA THR A 392 -41.93 2.03 -46.45
C THR A 392 -41.97 0.67 -47.18
N PRO A 393 -40.93 -0.21 -47.13
CA PRO A 393 -39.44 -0.07 -47.13
C PRO A 393 -38.72 -1.09 -48.10
N VAL A 394 -37.41 -1.42 -47.93
CA VAL A 394 -36.69 -2.74 -48.17
C VAL A 394 -35.21 -2.66 -48.72
N THR A 395 -34.44 -3.72 -48.43
CA THR A 395 -32.98 -4.06 -48.41
C THR A 395 -31.97 -3.79 -49.56
N ARG A 396 -30.75 -3.35 -49.16
CA ARG A 396 -29.40 -4.02 -49.26
C ARG A 396 -29.06 -4.94 -50.46
N GLN A 397 -28.00 -4.60 -51.24
CA GLN A 397 -26.86 -5.51 -51.53
C GLN A 397 -25.57 -4.79 -52.01
N GLN A 398 -24.55 -5.56 -52.44
CA GLN A 398 -23.14 -5.16 -52.62
C GLN A 398 -22.69 -5.16 -54.09
N GLY A 399 -21.59 -4.46 -54.39
CA GLY A 399 -20.82 -4.58 -55.63
C GLY A 399 -19.45 -3.92 -55.48
N GLY A 400 -18.47 -4.32 -56.30
CA GLY A 400 -17.14 -3.71 -56.36
C GLY A 400 -16.23 -4.42 -57.37
N VAL A 401 -15.07 -3.85 -57.68
CA VAL A 401 -13.87 -4.53 -58.24
C VAL A 401 -12.65 -3.60 -58.17
N ASP A 402 -11.48 -4.25 -58.11
CA ASP A 402 -10.10 -3.75 -57.99
C ASP A 402 -9.62 -2.75 -59.08
N THR A 403 -8.64 -1.90 -58.77
CA THR A 403 -7.37 -1.78 -59.54
C THR A 403 -6.35 -0.77 -58.94
N GLY A 404 -5.25 -1.30 -58.36
CA GLY A 404 -3.88 -0.90 -58.73
C GLY A 404 -3.16 0.34 -58.13
N ARG A 405 -1.87 0.10 -57.79
CA ARG A 405 -0.70 0.99 -57.92
C ARG A 405 -0.37 2.03 -56.83
N THR A 406 0.66 1.71 -56.03
CA THR A 406 1.58 2.68 -55.40
C THR A 406 2.71 3.07 -56.38
N PRO A 407 3.43 4.19 -56.17
CA PRO A 407 4.58 4.21 -55.26
C PRO A 407 4.65 5.47 -54.36
N GLY A 408 5.56 5.47 -53.38
CA GLY A 408 5.60 6.48 -52.32
C GLY A 408 6.50 7.70 -52.57
N SER A 409 6.52 8.60 -51.58
CA SER A 409 7.51 9.67 -51.41
C SER A 409 7.65 10.04 -49.94
N THR A 410 8.86 10.47 -49.54
CA THR A 410 9.21 10.92 -48.18
C THR A 410 8.96 12.43 -48.01
N PRO A 411 8.58 12.90 -46.80
CA PRO A 411 8.79 14.28 -46.40
C PRO A 411 10.28 14.52 -46.06
N ALA A 412 10.79 15.70 -46.38
CA ALA A 412 12.19 16.08 -46.13
C ALA A 412 12.36 16.90 -44.83
N ASN A 413 13.60 16.99 -44.34
CA ASN A 413 13.98 17.82 -43.20
C ASN A 413 13.87 19.32 -43.50
N VAL A 414 13.52 20.10 -42.48
CA VAL A 414 13.73 21.56 -42.35
C VAL A 414 14.32 21.80 -40.94
N PRO A 415 15.31 22.69 -40.74
CA PRO A 415 16.40 22.41 -39.79
C PRO A 415 16.23 22.94 -38.36
N GLU A 416 17.11 22.40 -37.51
CA GLU A 416 17.39 22.80 -36.13
C GLU A 416 17.88 24.26 -36.03
N VAL A 417 17.29 25.04 -35.12
CA VAL A 417 17.79 26.36 -34.73
C VAL A 417 18.66 26.21 -33.49
N ALA A 418 19.98 26.33 -33.67
CA ALA A 418 20.93 26.38 -32.56
C ALA A 418 21.10 27.83 -32.07
N ASP A 419 20.95 28.06 -30.77
CA ASP A 419 21.55 29.22 -30.09
C ASP A 419 22.03 28.84 -28.67
N SER A 420 22.74 29.74 -28.00
CA SER A 420 24.08 29.37 -27.53
C SER A 420 24.39 29.72 -26.06
N VAL A 421 24.93 28.70 -25.39
CA VAL A 421 25.90 28.74 -24.27
C VAL A 421 25.90 29.97 -23.34
N ARG A 422 25.43 29.76 -22.10
CA ARG A 422 26.21 30.15 -20.91
C ARG A 422 26.17 29.04 -19.85
N ARG A 423 27.35 28.52 -19.49
CA ARG A 423 27.51 27.48 -18.45
C ARG A 423 27.83 28.14 -17.11
N GLY A 424 26.91 28.05 -16.15
CA GLY A 424 27.22 28.23 -14.73
C GLY A 424 27.75 26.92 -14.14
N GLN A 425 28.94 26.92 -13.56
CA GLN A 425 29.47 25.74 -12.85
C GLN A 425 28.95 25.72 -11.41
N LEU A 426 28.31 24.62 -11.02
CA LEU A 426 28.21 24.21 -9.61
C LEU A 426 28.71 22.77 -9.47
N ARG A 427 29.51 22.53 -8.43
CA ARG A 427 30.18 21.24 -8.18
C ARG A 427 29.29 20.34 -7.31
N GLY A 428 29.12 19.09 -7.70
CA GLY A 428 28.57 18.07 -6.80
C GLY A 428 29.62 17.61 -5.78
N PRO A 429 29.23 17.29 -4.52
CA PRO A 429 30.14 16.72 -3.54
C PRO A 429 30.28 15.20 -3.71
N SER A 430 31.45 14.75 -4.17
CA SER A 430 31.87 13.35 -4.10
C SER A 430 33.03 13.23 -3.12
N ASN A 431 32.87 12.45 -2.05
CA ASN A 431 34.00 11.99 -1.23
C ASN A 431 33.62 10.73 -0.43
N VAL A 432 34.16 9.59 -0.85
CA VAL A 432 34.29 8.37 -0.05
C VAL A 432 35.72 7.87 -0.30
N PRO A 433 36.60 7.80 0.72
CA PRO A 433 37.98 7.38 0.52
C PRO A 433 38.07 5.86 0.31
N ALA A 434 38.96 5.43 -0.59
CA ALA A 434 39.20 4.02 -0.88
C ALA A 434 40.18 3.40 0.12
N VAL A 435 39.99 2.10 0.42
CA VAL A 435 40.89 1.31 1.27
C VAL A 435 42.00 0.69 0.40
N PRO A 436 43.29 0.84 0.73
CA PRO A 436 44.37 0.17 0.03
C PRO A 436 44.50 -1.30 0.47
N SER A 437 44.66 -2.21 -0.49
CA SER A 437 44.93 -3.62 -0.24
C SER A 437 46.44 -3.90 -0.11
N THR A 438 46.88 -4.42 1.03
CA THR A 438 48.26 -4.89 1.24
C THR A 438 48.29 -6.40 1.49
N THR A 439 49.16 -7.11 0.77
CA THR A 439 49.43 -8.54 0.98
C THR A 439 50.25 -8.76 2.26
N PRO A 440 50.00 -9.84 3.04
CA PRO A 440 50.84 -10.21 4.16
C PRO A 440 52.12 -10.90 3.65
N ASN A 441 53.28 -10.40 4.06
CA ASN A 441 54.57 -11.06 3.85
C ASN A 441 55.09 -11.63 5.19
N THR A 442 55.86 -12.71 5.14
CA THR A 442 56.28 -13.48 6.34
C THR A 442 57.32 -12.79 7.22
N ALA A 443 57.12 -12.79 8.54
CA ALA A 443 58.10 -12.42 9.58
C ALA A 443 57.76 -13.13 10.92
N PRO A 444 58.64 -13.19 11.94
CA PRO A 444 58.83 -14.43 12.73
C PRO A 444 58.49 -14.38 14.24
N ASN A 445 58.80 -15.50 14.91
CA ASN A 445 58.66 -15.81 16.34
C ASN A 445 58.95 -14.68 17.35
N GLY A 446 58.16 -14.60 18.42
CA GLY A 446 58.49 -13.83 19.62
C GLY A 446 57.34 -13.72 20.64
N ALA A 447 57.25 -14.63 21.61
CA ALA A 447 56.21 -14.62 22.64
C ALA A 447 56.79 -14.41 24.06
N PRO A 448 56.37 -13.36 24.80
CA PRO A 448 56.67 -13.22 26.22
C PRO A 448 55.63 -13.95 27.09
N ARG A 449 56.08 -14.54 28.22
CA ARG A 449 55.21 -15.23 29.19
C ARG A 449 54.63 -14.24 30.21
N LEU A 450 53.42 -14.51 30.69
CA LEU A 450 52.89 -13.90 31.93
C LEU A 450 53.49 -14.59 33.17
N PRO A 451 53.86 -13.84 34.23
CA PRO A 451 54.17 -14.41 35.55
C PRO A 451 52.89 -14.67 36.36
N PRO A 452 52.90 -15.59 37.35
CA PRO A 452 51.68 -16.01 38.04
C PRO A 452 51.45 -15.33 39.40
N ARG A 453 50.19 -14.99 39.69
CA ARG A 453 49.46 -15.41 40.91
C ARG A 453 47.95 -15.22 40.73
#